data_AF-A0A1F6KVH9-F1
#
_entry.id   AF-A0A1F6KVH9-F1
#
_cell.length_a   1.000
_cell.length_b   1.000
_cell.length_c   1.000
_cell.angle_alpha   90.00
_cell.angle_beta   90.00
_cell.angle_gamma   90.00
#
_symmetry.space_group_name_H-M   'P 1'
#
loop_
_entity.id
_entity.type
_entity.pdbx_description
1 polymer ?
#
loop_
_entity_poly.entity_id
_entity_poly.type
_entity_poly.pdbx_seq_one_letter_code
_entity_poly.pdbx_strand_id
1 'polypeptide(L)'
;MFMQSGKNLAQVAASSAFEFWQRKDFRLYVDFQSLSQTEQDRMFNELEVSVLGLFTLSLDYAISIAKNEYGQLLGILQKEITFGFLQLFLDLGTEKRFVDQWRKLIEMRFKEYREHFKAAIKESGSWKEFRGDEEGRQIWARIETITIDCLTHIRRGNVKKDDPLWKLLRKWLITLEAQISPIAKLGEENNPQN
;
A
#
# COMPACT_ATOMS: atom_id res chain seq x y z
N MET A 1 11.74 -18.43 -7.47
CA MET A 1 11.46 -17.23 -8.29
C MET A 1 10.51 -16.29 -7.53
N PHE A 2 9.28 -16.69 -7.19
CA PHE A 2 8.31 -15.83 -6.48
C PHE A 2 8.76 -15.31 -5.12
N MET A 3 9.44 -16.12 -4.31
CA MET A 3 10.02 -15.67 -3.03
C MET A 3 11.02 -14.51 -3.21
N GLN A 4 11.84 -14.55 -4.28
CA GLN A 4 12.77 -13.47 -4.59
C GLN A 4 12.03 -12.22 -5.08
N SER A 5 11.00 -12.38 -5.93
CA SER A 5 10.14 -11.28 -6.36
C SER A 5 9.40 -10.63 -5.19
N GLY A 6 8.90 -11.42 -4.24
CA GLY A 6 8.28 -10.94 -3.00
C GLY A 6 9.25 -10.17 -2.13
N LYS A 7 10.47 -10.67 -1.91
CA LYS A 7 11.54 -9.95 -1.20
C LYS A 7 11.93 -8.64 -1.92
N ASN A 8 12.02 -8.63 -3.24
CA ASN A 8 12.33 -7.42 -4.01
C ASN A 8 11.25 -6.35 -3.84
N LEU A 9 9.96 -6.72 -3.93
CA LEU A 9 8.86 -5.79 -3.69
C LEU A 9 8.82 -5.32 -2.23
N ALA A 10 9.07 -6.21 -1.26
CA ALA A 10 9.22 -5.82 0.14
C ALA A 10 10.36 -4.79 0.35
N GLN A 11 11.48 -4.96 -0.34
CA GLN A 11 12.58 -3.99 -0.32
C GLN A 11 12.18 -2.66 -0.95
N VAL A 12 11.41 -2.65 -2.03
CA VAL A 12 10.85 -1.42 -2.63
C VAL A 12 9.94 -0.71 -1.62
N ALA A 13 9.09 -1.45 -0.90
CA ALA A 13 8.22 -0.89 0.12
C ALA A 13 9.02 -0.23 1.25
N ALA A 14 9.99 -0.94 1.83
CA ALA A 14 10.85 -0.42 2.89
C ALA A 14 11.68 0.79 2.43
N SER A 15 12.31 0.71 1.25
CA SER A 15 13.16 1.79 0.73
C SER A 15 12.34 3.05 0.42
N SER A 16 11.18 2.90 -0.22
CA SER A 16 10.29 4.03 -0.55
C SER A 16 9.72 4.70 0.71
N ALA A 17 9.29 3.91 1.69
CA ALA A 17 8.85 4.43 2.98
C ALA A 17 9.98 5.18 3.70
N PHE A 18 11.20 4.63 3.69
CA PHE A 18 12.36 5.26 4.32
C PHE A 18 12.76 6.57 3.65
N GLU A 19 12.82 6.60 2.33
CA GLU A 19 13.08 7.83 1.57
C GLU A 19 12.03 8.90 1.87
N PHE A 20 10.75 8.52 1.89
CA PHE A 20 9.66 9.45 2.21
C PHE A 20 9.74 9.97 3.65
N TRP A 21 10.00 9.08 4.62
CA TRP A 21 10.19 9.37 6.03
C TRP A 21 11.33 10.36 6.30
N GLN A 22 12.38 10.33 5.47
CA GLN A 22 13.52 11.23 5.57
C GLN A 22 13.25 12.63 5.00
N ARG A 23 12.18 12.82 4.23
CA ARG A 23 11.94 14.11 3.58
C ARG A 23 11.68 15.23 4.58
N LYS A 24 12.27 16.40 4.31
CA LYS A 24 12.12 17.59 5.16
C LYS A 24 10.68 18.07 5.27
N ASP A 25 9.91 18.01 4.18
CA ASP A 25 8.51 18.43 4.14
C ASP A 25 7.60 17.48 4.95
N PHE A 26 7.81 16.16 4.82
CA PHE A 26 7.12 15.17 5.65
C PHE A 26 7.39 15.42 7.13
N ARG A 27 8.67 15.53 7.51
CA ARG A 27 9.08 15.77 8.90
C ARG A 27 8.54 17.08 9.46
N LEU A 28 8.44 18.12 8.64
CA LEU A 28 7.80 19.37 9.01
C LEU A 28 6.31 19.17 9.30
N TYR A 29 5.57 18.48 8.42
CA TYR A 29 4.12 18.30 8.57
C TYR A 29 3.69 17.39 9.72
N VAL A 30 4.57 16.51 10.18
CA VAL A 30 4.33 15.67 11.37
C VAL A 30 4.92 16.24 12.66
N ASP A 31 5.53 17.43 12.60
CA ASP A 31 6.25 18.05 13.72
C ASP A 31 7.29 17.10 14.33
N PHE A 32 8.11 16.50 13.48
CA PHE A 32 8.97 15.36 13.81
C PHE A 32 9.85 15.55 15.06
N GLN A 33 10.31 16.78 15.30
CA GLN A 33 11.20 17.09 16.43
C GLN A 33 10.51 16.99 17.79
N SER A 34 9.18 17.14 17.84
CA SER A 34 8.41 17.00 19.09
C SER A 34 7.97 15.56 19.37
N LEU A 35 8.11 14.66 18.39
CA LEU A 35 7.70 13.27 18.51
C LEU A 35 8.72 12.46 19.31
N SER A 36 8.24 11.62 20.22
CA SER A 36 9.05 10.58 20.85
C SER A 36 9.52 9.55 19.82
N GLN A 37 10.60 8.82 20.12
CA GLN A 37 11.09 7.75 19.25
C GLN A 37 10.00 6.72 18.94
N THR A 38 9.21 6.32 19.95
CA THR A 38 8.10 5.37 19.76
C THR A 38 7.06 5.89 18.77
N GLU A 39 6.78 7.19 18.80
CA GLU A 39 5.81 7.79 17.91
C GLU A 39 6.35 7.96 16.49
N GLN A 40 7.66 8.23 16.39
CA GLN A 40 8.40 8.19 15.14
C GLN A 40 8.33 6.79 14.51
N ASP A 41 8.71 5.75 15.25
CA ASP A 41 8.69 4.36 14.79
C ASP A 41 7.29 3.94 14.36
N ARG A 42 6.25 4.31 15.12
CA ARG A 42 4.86 4.00 14.75
C ARG A 42 4.47 4.64 13.42
N MET A 43 4.77 5.92 13.20
CA MET A 43 4.45 6.58 11.94
C MET A 43 5.22 5.97 10.77
N PHE A 44 6.49 5.59 10.98
CA PHE A 44 7.28 4.89 9.98
C PHE A 44 6.65 3.55 9.61
N ASN A 45 6.19 2.78 10.60
CA ASN A 45 5.50 1.52 10.35
C ASN A 45 4.23 1.71 9.51
N GLU A 46 3.44 2.76 9.78
CA GLU A 46 2.25 3.06 8.97
C GLU A 46 2.61 3.40 7.51
N LEU A 47 3.75 4.04 7.24
CA LEU A 47 4.23 4.27 5.87
C LEU A 47 4.56 2.95 5.17
N GLU A 48 5.31 2.06 5.82
CA GLU A 48 5.68 0.76 5.24
C GLU A 48 4.44 -0.09 4.92
N VAL A 49 3.50 -0.19 5.87
CA VAL A 49 2.26 -0.96 5.66
C VAL A 49 1.39 -0.33 4.58
N SER A 50 1.41 1.00 4.42
CA SER A 50 0.68 1.68 3.35
C SER A 50 1.18 1.29 1.97
N VAL A 51 2.51 1.17 1.78
CA VAL A 51 3.07 0.72 0.50
C VAL A 51 2.74 -0.76 0.23
N LEU A 52 2.84 -1.62 1.25
CA LEU A 52 2.42 -3.01 1.15
C LEU A 52 0.92 -3.14 0.82
N GLY A 53 0.11 -2.25 1.39
CA GLY A 53 -1.33 -2.15 1.13
C GLY A 53 -1.62 -1.78 -0.31
N LEU A 54 -0.89 -0.80 -0.87
CA LEU A 54 -0.99 -0.41 -2.28
C LEU A 54 -0.69 -1.60 -3.22
N PHE A 55 0.37 -2.36 -2.94
CA PHE A 55 0.73 -3.55 -3.72
C PHE A 55 -0.35 -4.62 -3.63
N THR A 56 -0.87 -4.83 -2.43
CA THR A 56 -1.88 -5.84 -2.15
C THR A 56 -3.19 -5.52 -2.87
N LEU A 57 -3.67 -4.28 -2.82
CA LEU A 57 -4.89 -3.88 -3.54
C LEU A 57 -4.72 -3.93 -5.06
N SER A 58 -3.53 -3.59 -5.57
CA SER A 58 -3.22 -3.70 -7.00
C SER A 58 -3.23 -5.16 -7.47
N LEU A 59 -2.66 -6.06 -6.68
CA LEU A 59 -2.70 -7.50 -6.94
C LEU A 59 -4.10 -8.09 -6.78
N ASP A 60 -4.89 -7.65 -5.78
CA ASP A 60 -6.28 -8.08 -5.61
C ASP A 60 -7.09 -7.79 -6.88
N TYR A 61 -6.91 -6.60 -7.47
CA TYR A 61 -7.54 -6.25 -8.75
C TYR A 61 -7.04 -7.14 -9.89
N ALA A 62 -5.72 -7.27 -10.08
CA ALA A 62 -5.13 -8.08 -11.14
C ALA A 62 -5.52 -9.58 -11.05
N ILE A 63 -5.63 -10.12 -9.83
CA ILE A 63 -6.13 -11.49 -9.59
C ILE A 63 -7.60 -11.61 -9.99
N SER A 64 -8.42 -10.60 -9.69
CA SER A 64 -9.86 -10.64 -9.97
C SER A 64 -10.18 -10.67 -11.47
N ILE A 65 -9.31 -10.11 -12.29
CA ILE A 65 -9.43 -10.07 -13.76
C ILE A 65 -8.74 -11.28 -14.43
N ALA A 66 -7.60 -11.75 -13.91
CA ALA A 66 -6.86 -12.89 -14.45
C ALA A 66 -7.43 -14.23 -13.92
N LYS A 67 -8.50 -14.74 -14.54
CA LYS A 67 -9.19 -15.97 -14.10
C LYS A 67 -8.54 -17.29 -14.55
N ASN A 68 -7.22 -17.30 -14.74
CA ASN A 68 -6.45 -18.44 -15.22
C ASN A 68 -5.25 -18.75 -14.31
N GLU A 69 -4.32 -19.59 -14.76
CA GLU A 69 -3.09 -19.91 -14.03
C GLU A 69 -2.29 -18.67 -13.64
N TYR A 70 -2.32 -17.61 -14.45
CA TYR A 70 -1.65 -16.35 -14.13
C TYR A 70 -2.21 -15.69 -12.87
N GLY A 71 -3.54 -15.70 -12.68
CA GLY A 71 -4.14 -15.22 -11.43
C GLY A 71 -3.72 -16.02 -10.20
N GLN A 72 -3.51 -17.34 -10.35
CA GLN A 72 -2.97 -18.17 -9.27
C GLN A 72 -1.53 -17.77 -8.93
N LEU A 73 -0.69 -17.49 -9.94
CA LEU A 73 0.68 -16.99 -9.74
C LEU A 73 0.70 -15.63 -9.05
N LEU A 74 -0.19 -14.71 -9.42
CA LEU A 74 -0.34 -13.42 -8.73
C LEU A 74 -0.77 -13.59 -7.26
N GLY A 75 -1.65 -14.56 -6.98
CA GLY A 75 -2.05 -14.90 -5.62
C GLY A 75 -0.88 -15.45 -4.78
N ILE A 76 0.01 -16.23 -5.39
CA ILE A 76 1.26 -16.68 -4.73
C ILE A 76 2.17 -15.47 -4.48
N LEU A 77 2.39 -14.63 -5.50
CA LEU A 77 3.23 -13.42 -5.37
C LEU A 77 2.74 -12.52 -4.23
N GLN A 78 1.44 -12.28 -4.11
CA GLN A 78 0.87 -11.46 -3.04
C GLN A 78 1.24 -12.00 -1.66
N LYS A 79 1.14 -13.33 -1.44
CA LYS A 79 1.53 -13.96 -0.17
C LYS A 79 3.04 -13.84 0.08
N GLU A 80 3.85 -14.00 -0.96
CA GLU A 80 5.30 -13.91 -0.90
C GLU A 80 5.80 -12.48 -0.60
N ILE A 81 5.05 -11.43 -0.94
CA ILE A 81 5.39 -10.05 -0.57
C ILE A 81 5.35 -9.88 0.95
N THR A 82 4.23 -10.25 1.58
CA THR A 82 4.08 -10.13 3.05
C THR A 82 5.06 -11.06 3.77
N PHE A 83 5.22 -12.30 3.29
CA PHE A 83 6.20 -13.21 3.85
C PHE A 83 7.63 -12.67 3.71
N GLY A 84 8.00 -12.20 2.52
CA GLY A 84 9.31 -11.61 2.24
C GLY A 84 9.60 -10.41 3.12
N PHE A 85 8.62 -9.52 3.32
CA PHE A 85 8.74 -8.37 4.22
C PHE A 85 9.02 -8.80 5.67
N LEU A 86 8.23 -9.73 6.21
CA LEU A 86 8.44 -10.25 7.57
C LEU A 86 9.78 -10.99 7.70
N GLN A 87 10.21 -11.68 6.65
CA GLN A 87 11.50 -12.37 6.62
C GLN A 87 12.67 -11.39 6.64
N LEU A 88 12.56 -10.20 6.03
CA LEU A 88 13.60 -9.16 6.15
C LEU A 88 13.86 -8.77 7.61
N PHE A 89 12.82 -8.62 8.43
CA PHE A 89 13.00 -8.33 9.86
C PHE A 89 13.71 -9.46 10.60
N LEU A 90 13.36 -10.72 10.31
CA LEU A 90 14.04 -11.89 10.89
C LEU A 90 15.51 -11.95 10.46
N ASP A 91 15.78 -11.72 9.18
CA ASP A 91 17.13 -11.72 8.60
C ASP A 91 18.00 -10.60 9.22
N LEU A 92 17.38 -9.48 9.63
CA LEU A 92 18.02 -8.38 10.36
C LEU A 92 18.17 -8.61 11.87
N GLY A 93 17.77 -9.78 12.38
CA GLY A 93 17.89 -10.14 13.80
C GLY A 93 16.76 -9.63 14.70
N THR A 94 15.64 -9.19 14.12
CA THR A 94 14.45 -8.78 14.90
C THR A 94 13.88 -9.99 15.63
N GLU A 95 13.59 -9.86 16.92
CA GLU A 95 12.99 -10.95 17.68
C GLU A 95 11.62 -11.35 17.12
N LYS A 96 11.34 -12.66 17.09
CA LYS A 96 10.10 -13.23 16.55
C LYS A 96 8.83 -12.56 17.10
N ARG A 97 8.80 -12.20 18.39
CA ARG A 97 7.66 -11.51 19.01
C ARG A 97 7.29 -10.19 18.35
N PHE A 98 8.28 -9.43 17.86
CA PHE A 98 8.04 -8.17 17.15
C PHE A 98 7.62 -8.42 15.70
N VAL A 99 8.16 -9.46 15.06
CA VAL A 99 7.70 -9.91 13.74
C VAL A 99 6.24 -10.37 13.78
N ASP A 100 5.82 -11.03 14.87
CA ASP A 100 4.43 -11.41 15.08
C ASP A 100 3.50 -10.20 15.31
N GLN A 101 4.00 -9.12 15.94
CA GLN A 101 3.27 -7.85 16.02
C GLN A 101 3.10 -7.20 14.65
N TRP A 102 4.16 -7.20 13.84
CA TRP A 102 4.14 -6.74 12.45
C TRP A 102 3.13 -7.50 11.60
N ARG A 103 3.10 -8.82 11.71
CA ARG A 103 2.12 -9.66 11.02
C ARG A 103 0.69 -9.23 11.36
N LYS A 104 0.38 -9.04 12.64
CA LYS A 104 -0.94 -8.59 13.10
C LYS A 104 -1.29 -7.21 12.57
N LEU A 105 -0.33 -6.29 12.56
CA LEU A 105 -0.52 -4.94 12.02
C LEU A 105 -0.86 -5.00 10.52
N ILE A 106 -0.09 -5.74 9.73
CA ILE A 106 -0.31 -5.91 8.29
C ILE A 106 -1.69 -6.52 8.03
N GLU A 107 -2.05 -7.60 8.73
CA GLU A 107 -3.36 -8.27 8.58
C GLU A 107 -4.52 -7.32 8.91
N MET A 108 -4.41 -6.56 10.00
CA MET A 108 -5.41 -5.57 10.41
C MET A 108 -5.58 -4.49 9.35
N ARG A 109 -4.48 -3.88 8.90
CA ARG A 109 -4.50 -2.80 7.90
C ARG A 109 -5.00 -3.29 6.55
N PHE A 110 -4.61 -4.48 6.10
CA PHE A 110 -5.09 -5.04 4.84
C PHE A 110 -6.60 -5.30 4.85
N LYS A 111 -7.15 -5.67 6.01
CA LYS A 111 -8.60 -5.80 6.16
C LYS A 111 -9.29 -4.43 6.03
N GLU A 112 -8.82 -3.44 6.78
CA GLU A 112 -9.33 -2.06 6.73
C GLU A 112 -9.27 -1.49 5.30
N TYR A 113 -8.11 -1.58 4.66
CA TYR A 113 -7.90 -1.07 3.30
C TYR A 113 -8.84 -1.70 2.28
N ARG A 114 -9.09 -3.02 2.36
CA ARG A 114 -10.03 -3.69 1.45
C ARG A 114 -11.48 -3.26 1.68
N GLU A 115 -11.86 -3.00 2.93
CA GLU A 115 -13.21 -2.52 3.28
C GLU A 115 -13.40 -1.09 2.77
N HIS A 116 -12.45 -0.20 3.02
CA HIS A 116 -12.49 1.19 2.57
C HIS A 116 -12.36 1.32 1.06
N PHE A 117 -11.56 0.47 0.41
CA PHE A 117 -11.46 0.41 -1.05
C PHE A 117 -12.80 0.06 -1.70
N LYS A 118 -13.51 -0.93 -1.17
CA LYS A 118 -14.87 -1.27 -1.64
C LYS A 118 -15.83 -0.10 -1.48
N ALA A 119 -15.73 0.65 -0.37
CA ALA A 119 -16.52 1.85 -0.15
C ALA A 119 -16.19 2.94 -1.18
N ALA A 120 -14.90 3.21 -1.44
CA ALA A 120 -14.45 4.19 -2.43
C ALA A 120 -14.90 3.85 -3.86
N ILE A 121 -14.84 2.58 -4.26
CA ILE A 121 -15.36 2.11 -5.56
C ILE A 121 -16.88 2.32 -5.65
N LYS A 122 -17.62 1.99 -4.58
CA LYS A 122 -19.07 2.18 -4.56
C LYS A 122 -19.46 3.65 -4.67
N GLU A 123 -18.76 4.53 -3.92
CA GLU A 123 -19.01 5.97 -3.92
C GLU A 123 -18.70 6.61 -5.27
N SER A 124 -17.55 6.28 -5.86
CA SER A 124 -17.12 6.78 -7.17
C SER A 124 -17.90 6.20 -8.35
N GLY A 125 -18.76 5.19 -8.12
CA GLY A 125 -19.52 4.51 -9.16
C GLY A 125 -20.44 5.40 -9.99
N SER A 126 -20.83 6.56 -9.45
CA SER A 126 -21.72 7.54 -10.10
C SER A 126 -21.01 8.77 -10.64
N TRP A 127 -19.69 8.88 -10.44
CA TRP A 127 -18.92 10.07 -10.78
C TRP A 127 -18.73 10.15 -12.29
N LYS A 128 -18.93 11.35 -12.87
CA LYS A 128 -18.89 11.54 -14.32
C LYS A 128 -17.47 11.45 -14.87
N GLU A 129 -16.49 11.76 -14.02
CA GLU A 129 -15.06 11.78 -14.25
C GLU A 129 -14.52 10.40 -14.63
N PHE A 130 -15.16 9.33 -14.17
CA PHE A 130 -14.77 7.93 -14.46
C PHE A 130 -15.66 7.25 -15.49
N ARG A 131 -16.51 8.00 -16.20
CA ARG A 131 -17.42 7.41 -17.19
C ARG A 131 -16.62 6.79 -18.34
N GLY A 132 -16.65 5.47 -18.43
CA GLY A 132 -15.92 4.71 -19.45
C GLY A 132 -14.45 4.45 -19.10
N ASP A 133 -14.00 4.83 -17.90
CA ASP A 133 -12.64 4.63 -17.41
C ASP A 133 -12.64 3.85 -16.07
N GLU A 134 -12.90 2.54 -16.17
CA GLU A 134 -12.91 1.66 -14.99
C GLU A 134 -11.51 1.50 -14.40
N GLU A 135 -10.47 1.35 -15.23
CA GLU A 135 -9.08 1.21 -14.77
C GLU A 135 -8.65 2.44 -13.97
N GLY A 136 -8.90 3.65 -14.51
CA GLY A 136 -8.61 4.91 -13.83
C GLY A 136 -9.39 5.07 -12.52
N ARG A 137 -10.64 4.60 -12.46
CA ARG A 137 -11.43 4.55 -11.22
C ARG A 137 -10.80 3.65 -10.17
N GLN A 138 -10.36 2.46 -10.58
CA GLN A 138 -9.73 1.47 -9.69
C GLN A 138 -8.40 2.01 -9.14
N ILE A 139 -7.58 2.63 -10.00
CA ILE A 139 -6.34 3.31 -9.62
C ILE A 139 -6.62 4.43 -8.62
N TRP A 140 -7.58 5.32 -8.95
CA TRP A 140 -7.96 6.43 -8.07
C TRP A 140 -8.42 5.92 -6.70
N ALA A 141 -9.29 4.91 -6.66
CA ALA A 141 -9.84 4.38 -5.42
C ALA A 141 -8.74 3.77 -4.54
N ARG A 142 -7.80 3.00 -5.13
CA ARG A 142 -6.65 2.46 -4.38
C ARG A 142 -5.81 3.57 -3.76
N ILE A 143 -5.40 4.54 -4.57
CA ILE A 143 -4.55 5.65 -4.12
C ILE A 143 -5.26 6.45 -3.04
N GLU A 144 -6.54 6.75 -3.21
CA GLU A 144 -7.29 7.57 -2.26
C GLU A 144 -7.52 6.82 -0.94
N THR A 145 -7.91 5.55 -0.99
CA THR A 145 -8.06 4.72 0.21
C THR A 145 -6.77 4.69 1.03
N ILE A 146 -5.64 4.34 0.41
CA ILE A 146 -4.37 4.25 1.12
C ILE A 146 -3.92 5.63 1.62
N THR A 147 -4.13 6.70 0.85
CA THR A 147 -3.80 8.06 1.28
C THR A 147 -4.57 8.45 2.53
N ILE A 148 -5.89 8.27 2.53
CA ILE A 148 -6.76 8.66 3.64
C ILE A 148 -6.46 7.80 4.87
N ASP A 149 -6.31 6.49 4.72
CA ASP A 149 -6.06 5.61 5.86
C ASP A 149 -4.68 5.84 6.46
N CYS A 150 -3.63 5.98 5.62
CA CYS A 150 -2.29 6.33 6.08
C CYS A 150 -2.29 7.66 6.86
N LEU A 151 -2.93 8.69 6.30
CA LEU A 151 -3.07 9.99 6.97
C LEU A 151 -3.81 9.87 8.30
N THR A 152 -4.90 9.10 8.31
CA THR A 152 -5.72 8.85 9.50
C THR A 152 -4.92 8.17 10.59
N HIS A 153 -4.14 7.14 10.25
CA HIS A 153 -3.29 6.46 11.22
C HIS A 153 -2.14 7.36 11.69
N ILE A 154 -1.46 8.09 10.80
CA ILE A 154 -0.40 9.04 11.19
C ILE A 154 -0.96 10.08 12.17
N ARG A 155 -2.14 10.65 11.89
CA ARG A 155 -2.82 11.65 12.74
C ARG A 155 -3.62 11.06 13.90
N ARG A 156 -3.65 9.74 14.08
CA ARG A 156 -4.47 9.04 15.08
C ARG A 156 -5.95 9.45 15.04
N GLY A 157 -6.51 9.55 13.84
CA GLY A 157 -7.90 9.97 13.61
C GLY A 157 -8.13 11.48 13.61
N ASN A 158 -7.17 12.30 14.04
CA ASN A 158 -7.32 13.76 14.12
C ASN A 158 -6.99 14.45 12.78
N VAL A 159 -7.58 13.97 11.69
CA VAL A 159 -7.36 14.51 10.34
C VAL A 159 -8.11 15.82 10.16
N LYS A 160 -7.46 16.81 9.56
CA LYS A 160 -8.07 18.11 9.19
C LYS A 160 -8.43 18.11 7.72
N LYS A 161 -9.50 18.82 7.35
CA LYS A 161 -9.99 18.91 5.96
C LYS A 161 -8.90 19.32 4.95
N ASP A 162 -8.03 20.24 5.34
CA ASP A 162 -6.94 20.76 4.51
C ASP A 162 -5.56 20.33 5.04
N ASP A 163 -5.46 19.11 5.59
CA ASP A 163 -4.18 18.61 6.12
C ASP A 163 -3.11 18.61 5.01
N PRO A 164 -2.01 19.36 5.15
CA PRO A 164 -0.99 19.46 4.10
C PRO A 164 -0.31 18.12 3.81
N LEU A 165 -0.32 17.20 4.78
CA LEU A 165 0.24 15.86 4.61
C LEU A 165 -0.55 15.02 3.61
N TRP A 166 -1.85 15.27 3.41
CA TRP A 166 -2.67 14.55 2.43
C TRP A 166 -2.10 14.67 1.02
N LYS A 167 -1.82 15.89 0.56
CA LYS A 167 -1.26 16.14 -0.79
C LYS A 167 0.10 15.47 -0.96
N LEU A 168 0.90 15.48 0.09
CA LEU A 168 2.24 14.91 0.09
C LEU A 168 2.20 13.38 -0.01
N LEU A 169 1.38 12.72 0.82
CA LEU A 169 1.14 11.28 0.80
C LEU A 169 0.57 10.85 -0.55
N ARG A 170 -0.46 11.56 -1.04
CA ARG A 170 -1.10 11.24 -2.32
C ARG A 170 -0.12 11.28 -3.48
N LYS A 171 0.72 12.32 -3.56
CA LYS A 171 1.75 12.44 -4.60
C LYS A 171 2.76 11.29 -4.55
N TRP A 172 3.18 10.91 -3.34
CA TRP A 172 4.09 9.79 -3.15
C TRP A 172 3.46 8.47 -3.61
N LEU A 173 2.22 8.19 -3.20
CA LEU A 173 1.51 6.97 -3.59
C LEU A 173 1.19 6.90 -5.08
N ILE A 174 0.84 8.03 -5.74
CA ILE A 174 0.71 8.09 -7.21
C ILE A 174 2.01 7.68 -7.89
N THR A 175 3.15 8.16 -7.38
CA THR A 175 4.47 7.86 -7.96
C THR A 175 4.79 6.36 -7.83
N LEU A 176 4.47 5.76 -6.68
CA LEU A 176 4.62 4.33 -6.47
C LEU A 176 3.69 3.50 -7.34
N GLU A 177 2.41 3.88 -7.45
CA GLU A 177 1.44 3.19 -8.31
C GLU A 177 1.93 3.15 -9.76
N ALA A 178 2.46 4.27 -10.28
CA ALA A 178 2.99 4.32 -11.64
C ALA A 178 4.17 3.37 -11.86
N GLN A 179 4.99 3.10 -10.83
CA GLN A 179 6.13 2.18 -10.91
C GLN A 179 5.69 0.70 -10.91
N ILE A 180 4.59 0.38 -10.24
CA ILE A 180 4.10 -1.01 -10.09
C ILE A 180 2.99 -1.36 -11.08
N SER A 181 2.31 -0.38 -11.68
CA SER A 181 1.22 -0.57 -12.64
C SER A 181 1.57 -1.55 -13.78
N PRO A 182 2.81 -1.60 -14.32
CA PRO A 182 3.18 -2.62 -15.31
C PRO A 182 3.02 -4.07 -14.82
N ILE A 183 3.17 -4.33 -13.52
CA ILE A 183 2.97 -5.66 -12.93
C ILE A 183 1.50 -6.06 -12.94
N ALA A 184 0.59 -5.10 -12.74
CA ALA A 184 -0.85 -5.32 -12.78
C ALA A 184 -1.37 -5.51 -14.22
N LYS A 185 -0.81 -4.77 -15.19
CA LYS A 185 -1.20 -4.85 -16.62
C LYS A 185 -0.89 -6.20 -17.28
N LEU A 186 0.13 -6.91 -16.79
CA LEU A 186 0.38 -8.29 -17.21
C LEU A 186 -0.79 -9.24 -16.89
N GLY A 187 -1.66 -8.90 -15.93
CA GLY A 187 -2.91 -9.64 -15.67
C GLY A 187 -3.99 -9.45 -16.74
N GLU A 188 -4.02 -8.29 -17.40
CA GLU A 188 -4.99 -7.96 -18.45
C GLU A 188 -4.64 -8.64 -19.78
N GLU A 189 -3.35 -8.67 -20.13
CA GLU A 189 -2.84 -9.33 -21.34
C GLU A 189 -3.09 -10.85 -21.33
N ASN A 190 -3.25 -11.43 -20.14
CA ASN A 190 -3.51 -12.86 -19.96
C ASN A 190 -4.98 -13.15 -19.67
N ASN A 191 -5.92 -12.22 -19.87
CA ASN A 191 -7.34 -12.53 -19.72
C ASN A 191 -7.83 -13.36 -20.93
N PRO A 192 -8.38 -14.58 -20.74
CA PRO A 192 -8.84 -15.45 -21.84
C PRO A 192 -10.03 -14.89 -22.64
N GLN A 193 -10.55 -13.71 -22.29
CA GLN A 193 -11.60 -12.99 -23.03
C GLN A 193 -11.08 -11.82 -23.88
N ASN A 194 -9.78 -11.51 -23.84
CA ASN A 194 -9.11 -10.57 -24.73
C ASN A 194 -8.57 -11.26 -25.99
#